data_AF-A0A069NDC1-F1
#
_entry.id   AF-A0A069NDC1-F1
#
_cell.length_a   1.000
_cell.length_b   1.000
_cell.length_c   1.000
_cell.angle_alpha   90.00
_cell.angle_beta   90.00
_cell.angle_gamma   90.00
#
_symmetry.space_group_name_H-M   'P 1'
#
loop_
_entity.id
_entity.type
_entity.pdbx_description
1 polymer ?
#
loop_
_entity_poly.entity_id
_entity_poly.type
_entity_poly.pdbx_seq_one_letter_code
_entity_poly.pdbx_strand_id
1 'polypeptide(L)'
;MFRAANRTASNACLPDATETNKSRSVTRRGFLSVMMAGAGSAALAACGGGSENLSDSVMNAQAVSKAASASGTVIPPAASITDSSGAVWTLVGGRVNRNGVGVSTGSPAALATILYYNGAIYAKNSAGTWFKNGSPWQNVGTADPRGVASAAAAVTSGSKFYGINGHLAYGSGIYKTMSAAAQLAILKDLGVTNYRADVADSGMAKTIAAALTGAFKGSGVSILPVLNPLSCGWNTSLSESSAYTLGYNLATGATTQLKGLVSHIECGNELDVPLKISGDGSSAANWSASAWPSLRGVLRGMIDGVRAIDPSIKCGVGTGIPLSYRALQMLWNGVSPNGTTNGVSGSASLRWDFTCYHWYESSGDMLCGWQNSACYDVLQALKDSFGVPIWLTEWGWNAQKDTMDQKTAYVPKALAQYRSLKDKYNIEAIMMYAVIDDNYGLIAGDGVTKRASYDLFKNFVKANPV
;
A
#
# COMPACT_ATOMS: atom_id res chain seq x y z
N MET A 1 26.03 -13.51 -3.09
CA MET A 1 25.12 -14.06 -2.06
C MET A 1 24.79 -12.91 -1.12
N PHE A 2 23.59 -12.37 -1.26
CA PHE A 2 23.10 -11.24 -0.48
C PHE A 2 22.64 -11.77 0.88
N ARG A 3 23.20 -11.22 1.96
CA ARG A 3 22.60 -11.27 3.30
C ARG A 3 22.26 -9.82 3.65
N ALA A 4 21.10 -9.35 3.20
CA ALA A 4 20.38 -8.37 4.01
C ALA A 4 20.18 -9.01 5.39
N ALA A 5 20.35 -8.23 6.44
CA ALA A 5 20.48 -8.74 7.79
C ALA A 5 19.17 -9.38 8.27
N ASN A 6 18.98 -10.68 8.01
CA ASN A 6 18.07 -11.54 8.76
C ASN A 6 18.64 -11.68 10.17
N ARG A 7 18.50 -10.64 10.99
CA ARG A 7 18.59 -10.80 12.44
C ARG A 7 17.26 -11.41 12.86
N THR A 8 17.32 -12.69 13.22
CA THR A 8 16.21 -13.46 13.76
C THR A 8 15.60 -12.72 14.95
N ALA A 9 14.40 -12.17 14.78
CA ALA A 9 13.47 -12.00 15.88
C ALA A 9 12.90 -13.38 16.24
N SER A 10 13.72 -14.22 16.87
CA SER A 10 13.23 -15.42 17.53
C SER A 10 12.47 -14.95 18.78
N ASN A 11 11.13 -14.95 18.71
CA ASN A 11 10.15 -15.06 19.81
C ASN A 11 8.85 -14.26 19.58
N ALA A 12 8.27 -14.25 18.37
CA ALA A 12 6.99 -13.56 18.13
C ALA A 12 5.86 -14.45 17.55
N CYS A 13 6.07 -15.76 17.41
CA CYS A 13 5.05 -16.66 16.87
C CYS A 13 4.96 -17.97 17.65
N LEU A 14 4.61 -17.88 18.93
CA LEU A 14 3.94 -18.98 19.65
C LEU A 14 2.88 -18.37 20.58
N PRO A 15 1.64 -18.86 20.59
CA PRO A 15 0.78 -18.63 21.74
C PRO A 15 1.40 -19.35 22.95
N ASP A 16 1.49 -18.62 24.06
CA ASP A 16 2.02 -19.10 25.33
C ASP A 16 1.29 -20.39 25.76
N ALA A 17 2.05 -21.47 25.92
CA ALA A 17 1.54 -22.78 26.30
C ALA A 17 2.47 -23.41 27.33
N THR A 18 2.45 -22.89 28.55
CA THR A 18 2.84 -23.64 29.74
C THR A 18 2.03 -23.22 30.96
N GLU A 19 1.10 -24.06 31.39
CA GLU A 19 1.02 -24.46 32.80
C GLU A 19 0.32 -25.83 32.93
N THR A 20 0.99 -26.73 33.64
CA THR A 20 0.62 -28.13 33.83
C THR A 20 -0.40 -28.33 34.96
N ASN A 21 -1.42 -29.13 34.65
CA ASN A 21 -2.14 -30.11 35.49
C ASN A 21 -2.65 -29.71 36.89
N LYS A 22 -3.99 -29.69 37.00
CA LYS A 22 -4.69 -30.44 38.06
C LYS A 22 -6.04 -30.95 37.56
N SER A 23 -6.25 -32.26 37.70
CA SER A 23 -7.47 -32.96 37.34
C SER A 23 -8.66 -32.50 38.19
N ARG A 24 -9.80 -32.24 37.55
CA ARG A 24 -11.14 -32.48 38.11
C ARG A 24 -12.09 -32.88 36.99
N SER A 25 -12.68 -34.06 37.14
CA SER A 25 -13.78 -34.59 36.35
C SER A 25 -15.05 -33.78 36.58
N VAL A 26 -15.69 -33.29 35.52
CA VAL A 26 -17.10 -32.90 35.53
C VAL A 26 -17.77 -33.36 34.22
N THR A 27 -18.97 -33.90 34.38
CA THR A 27 -19.70 -34.82 33.52
C THR A 27 -20.56 -34.16 32.43
N ARG A 28 -21.00 -35.00 31.47
CA ARG A 28 -21.97 -34.73 30.40
C ARG A 28 -23.25 -34.03 30.89
N ARG A 29 -23.28 -32.70 31.00
CA ARG A 29 -24.52 -31.88 31.08
C ARG A 29 -24.35 -30.39 30.78
N GLY A 30 -23.40 -30.02 29.92
CA GLY A 30 -23.14 -28.61 29.53
C GLY A 30 -22.95 -28.38 28.04
N PHE A 31 -23.59 -29.19 27.18
CA PHE A 31 -23.39 -29.18 25.72
C PHE A 31 -24.68 -28.90 24.91
N LEU A 32 -25.64 -28.14 25.46
CA LEU A 32 -26.83 -27.75 24.70
C LEU A 32 -27.39 -26.44 25.25
N SER A 33 -26.89 -25.31 24.73
CA SER A 33 -27.58 -24.01 24.69
C SER A 33 -26.76 -23.05 23.82
N VAL A 34 -27.46 -22.26 23.01
CA VAL A 34 -26.98 -21.16 22.13
C VAL A 34 -26.64 -21.55 20.68
N MET A 35 -27.67 -21.98 19.95
CA MET A 35 -27.88 -21.59 18.54
C MET A 35 -29.32 -21.08 18.42
N MET A 36 -29.52 -19.79 18.14
CA MET A 36 -30.56 -19.24 17.27
C MET A 36 -30.61 -17.70 17.34
N ALA A 37 -30.93 -17.10 16.18
CA ALA A 37 -31.29 -15.71 15.88
C ALA A 37 -30.13 -14.70 15.66
N GLY A 38 -30.06 -13.97 14.55
CA GLY A 38 -31.02 -13.84 13.46
C GLY A 38 -30.50 -12.98 12.30
N ALA A 39 -31.05 -13.22 11.12
CA ALA A 39 -30.88 -12.45 9.90
C ALA A 39 -32.11 -11.56 9.65
N GLY A 40 -31.90 -10.40 9.02
CA GLY A 40 -32.81 -9.88 7.98
C GLY A 40 -33.97 -8.93 8.36
N SER A 41 -33.70 -7.63 8.24
CA SER A 41 -34.40 -6.60 7.43
C SER A 41 -35.90 -6.23 7.55
N ALA A 42 -36.11 -4.90 7.43
CA ALA A 42 -37.29 -4.13 6.94
C ALA A 42 -38.53 -4.05 7.87
N ALA A 43 -39.38 -3.02 7.88
CA ALA A 43 -39.39 -1.60 7.50
C ALA A 43 -40.77 -1.03 7.92
N LEU A 44 -40.83 0.27 8.26
CA LEU A 44 -41.98 1.21 8.22
C LEU A 44 -43.17 1.19 9.23
N ALA A 45 -43.48 2.44 9.66
CA ALA A 45 -44.76 3.07 10.05
C ALA A 45 -45.41 2.70 11.41
N ALA A 46 -46.15 3.55 12.12
CA ALA A 46 -46.31 5.00 12.30
C ALA A 46 -47.39 5.20 13.41
N CYS A 47 -47.38 6.35 14.09
CA CYS A 47 -48.49 6.99 14.83
C CYS A 47 -48.97 6.46 16.21
N GLY A 48 -49.11 7.42 17.14
CA GLY A 48 -49.93 7.38 18.37
C GLY A 48 -49.08 7.18 19.64
N GLY A 49 -48.93 8.10 20.58
CA GLY A 49 -49.80 9.18 21.05
C GLY A 49 -50.13 8.92 22.52
N GLY A 50 -49.54 9.66 23.45
CA GLY A 50 -49.79 9.48 24.89
C GLY A 50 -48.94 10.40 25.75
N SER A 51 -49.51 11.55 26.07
CA SER A 51 -49.00 12.65 26.90
C SER A 51 -48.80 12.24 28.36
N GLU A 52 -47.71 12.70 29.01
CA GLU A 52 -47.75 13.30 30.37
C GLU A 52 -46.57 14.29 30.51
N ASN A 53 -46.88 15.47 31.07
CA ASN A 53 -46.01 16.63 31.25
C ASN A 53 -44.90 16.35 32.30
N LEU A 54 -43.73 16.98 32.14
CA LEU A 54 -43.13 17.86 33.17
C LEU A 54 -41.82 18.53 32.69
N SER A 55 -41.75 19.84 32.95
CA SER A 55 -40.59 20.75 32.96
C SER A 55 -39.83 21.05 31.66
N ASP A 56 -40.09 22.26 31.17
CA ASP A 56 -39.28 23.06 30.28
C ASP A 56 -37.81 23.15 30.79
N SER A 57 -36.89 22.64 30.00
CA SER A 57 -35.50 23.09 30.00
C SER A 57 -35.19 23.54 28.59
N VAL A 58 -35.02 24.85 28.43
CA VAL A 58 -34.66 25.49 27.16
C VAL A 58 -33.23 25.08 26.81
N MET A 59 -33.07 23.88 26.28
CA MET A 59 -31.83 23.43 25.68
C MET A 59 -31.67 24.20 24.38
N ASN A 60 -30.75 25.15 24.40
CA ASN A 60 -30.21 25.81 23.22
C ASN A 60 -29.97 24.74 22.14
N ALA A 61 -30.81 24.72 21.10
CA ALA A 61 -30.67 23.80 19.99
C ALA A 61 -29.40 24.14 19.23
N GLN A 62 -28.27 23.61 19.70
CA GLN A 62 -27.07 23.50 18.89
C GLN A 62 -27.48 22.63 17.71
N ALA A 63 -27.55 23.27 16.54
CA ALA A 63 -27.91 22.64 15.29
C ALA A 63 -27.09 21.37 15.12
N VAL A 64 -27.76 20.21 15.18
CA VAL A 64 -27.16 18.94 14.80
C VAL A 64 -26.76 19.09 13.35
N SER A 65 -25.46 19.20 13.07
CA SER A 65 -24.96 19.35 11.71
C SER A 65 -25.44 18.14 10.91
N LYS A 66 -26.34 18.37 9.94
CA LYS A 66 -26.81 17.33 9.05
C LYS A 66 -25.59 16.78 8.31
N ALA A 67 -25.34 15.47 8.43
CA ALA A 67 -24.21 14.84 7.75
C ALA A 67 -24.26 15.13 6.25
N ALA A 68 -23.10 15.47 5.67
CA ALA A 68 -22.99 15.67 4.22
C ALA A 68 -23.42 14.39 3.49
N SER A 69 -24.00 14.56 2.30
CA SER A 69 -24.33 13.44 1.41
C SER A 69 -23.06 12.65 1.05
N ALA A 70 -23.19 11.36 0.74
CA ALA A 70 -22.04 10.56 0.31
C ALA A 70 -21.43 11.12 -1.00
N SER A 71 -20.10 11.09 -1.14
CA SER A 71 -19.44 11.45 -2.40
C SER A 71 -19.95 10.57 -3.54
N GLY A 72 -20.35 11.19 -4.65
CA GLY A 72 -20.99 10.52 -5.78
C GLY A 72 -22.53 10.63 -5.81
N THR A 73 -23.17 11.25 -4.80
CA THR A 73 -24.62 11.46 -4.77
C THR A 73 -25.07 12.37 -5.91
N VAL A 74 -26.12 11.99 -6.64
CA VAL A 74 -26.68 12.73 -7.80
C VAL A 74 -28.18 13.05 -7.65
N ILE A 75 -28.58 14.22 -8.16
CA ILE A 75 -29.97 14.63 -8.38
C ILE A 75 -30.18 14.71 -9.90
N PRO A 76 -31.12 13.97 -10.50
CA PRO A 76 -31.85 12.81 -9.94
C PRO A 76 -30.95 11.56 -9.77
N PRO A 77 -31.34 10.56 -8.93
CA PRO A 77 -32.66 10.38 -8.33
C PRO A 77 -32.84 10.98 -6.92
N ALA A 78 -31.79 11.51 -6.28
CA ALA A 78 -31.96 12.12 -4.96
C ALA A 78 -32.87 13.37 -5.05
N ALA A 79 -33.70 13.59 -4.04
CA ALA A 79 -34.52 14.81 -3.94
C ALA A 79 -33.70 16.04 -3.52
N SER A 80 -32.61 15.82 -2.78
CA SER A 80 -31.71 16.88 -2.30
C SER A 80 -30.32 16.32 -1.98
N ILE A 81 -29.34 17.20 -1.90
CA ILE A 81 -27.96 16.92 -1.49
C ILE A 81 -27.60 17.86 -0.33
N THR A 82 -26.95 17.36 0.71
CA THR A 82 -26.36 18.19 1.77
C THR A 82 -24.84 18.29 1.54
N ASP A 83 -24.27 19.49 1.47
CA ASP A 83 -22.81 19.67 1.35
C ASP A 83 -22.09 19.64 2.71
N SER A 84 -20.76 19.75 2.70
CA SER A 84 -19.91 19.76 3.91
C SER A 84 -20.13 20.96 4.83
N SER A 85 -20.75 22.03 4.35
CA SER A 85 -21.16 23.20 5.16
C SER A 85 -22.56 23.06 5.76
N GLY A 86 -23.26 21.94 5.48
CA GLY A 86 -24.64 21.70 5.88
C GLY A 86 -25.68 22.35 4.97
N ALA A 87 -25.27 22.97 3.85
CA ALA A 87 -26.22 23.58 2.92
C ALA A 87 -26.92 22.52 2.07
N VAL A 88 -28.21 22.71 1.84
CA VAL A 88 -29.06 21.80 1.07
C VAL A 88 -29.23 22.29 -0.35
N TRP A 89 -28.92 21.42 -1.31
CA TRP A 89 -28.94 21.68 -2.73
C TRP A 89 -30.08 20.93 -3.40
N THR A 90 -30.84 21.61 -4.24
CA THR A 90 -31.94 21.03 -5.04
C THR A 90 -31.91 21.51 -6.47
N LEU A 91 -32.49 20.73 -7.38
CA LEU A 91 -32.67 21.09 -8.79
C LEU A 91 -34.17 21.30 -9.04
N VAL A 92 -34.58 22.54 -9.31
CA VAL A 92 -36.00 22.89 -9.55
C VAL A 92 -36.10 23.73 -10.80
N GLY A 93 -36.96 23.34 -11.75
CA GLY A 93 -37.20 24.10 -12.98
C GLY A 93 -35.94 24.35 -13.81
N GLY A 94 -34.98 23.42 -13.79
CA GLY A 94 -33.70 23.56 -14.49
C GLY A 94 -32.71 24.53 -13.84
N ARG A 95 -32.91 24.90 -12.57
CA ARG A 95 -32.05 25.79 -11.79
C ARG A 95 -31.56 25.11 -10.51
N VAL A 96 -30.31 25.40 -10.15
CA VAL A 96 -29.72 24.95 -8.88
C VAL A 96 -30.18 25.91 -7.79
N ASN A 97 -30.71 25.37 -6.69
CA ASN A 97 -31.03 26.13 -5.48
C ASN A 97 -30.11 25.70 -4.34
N ARG A 98 -29.65 26.65 -3.54
CA ARG A 98 -28.95 26.44 -2.27
C ARG A 98 -29.83 26.96 -1.14
N ASN A 99 -30.18 26.12 -0.17
CA ASN A 99 -31.08 26.45 0.94
C ASN A 99 -32.39 27.11 0.47
N GLY A 100 -32.96 26.63 -0.64
CA GLY A 100 -34.20 27.15 -1.22
C GLY A 100 -34.05 28.40 -2.10
N VAL A 101 -32.85 28.98 -2.21
CA VAL A 101 -32.58 30.17 -3.03
C VAL A 101 -31.85 29.79 -4.30
N GLY A 102 -32.34 30.26 -5.46
CA GLY A 102 -31.70 30.03 -6.76
C GLY A 102 -30.31 30.64 -6.85
N VAL A 103 -29.35 29.85 -7.34
CA VAL A 103 -27.98 30.32 -7.60
C VAL A 103 -27.70 30.38 -9.10
N SER A 104 -26.96 31.40 -9.53
CA SER A 104 -26.49 31.50 -10.89
C SER A 104 -25.24 30.64 -11.08
N THR A 105 -25.31 29.66 -11.98
CA THR A 105 -24.16 28.80 -12.34
C THR A 105 -23.37 29.34 -13.54
N GLY A 106 -23.85 30.39 -14.19
CA GLY A 106 -23.31 30.88 -15.47
C GLY A 106 -23.58 29.96 -16.67
N SER A 107 -24.40 28.91 -16.51
CA SER A 107 -24.74 28.01 -17.61
C SER A 107 -25.64 28.69 -18.66
N PRO A 108 -25.34 28.55 -19.97
CA PRO A 108 -26.20 29.05 -21.04
C PRO A 108 -27.44 28.17 -21.30
N ALA A 109 -27.52 27.00 -20.66
CA ALA A 109 -28.61 26.04 -20.81
C ALA A 109 -29.14 25.57 -19.43
N ALA A 110 -30.37 25.05 -19.41
CA ALA A 110 -30.99 24.53 -18.19
C ALA A 110 -30.16 23.41 -17.55
N LEU A 111 -30.10 23.39 -16.23
CA LEU A 111 -29.39 22.38 -15.46
C LEU A 111 -30.25 21.12 -15.36
N ALA A 112 -29.65 19.96 -15.63
CA ALA A 112 -30.31 18.66 -15.66
C ALA A 112 -29.82 17.71 -14.57
N THR A 113 -28.65 17.95 -13.99
CA THR A 113 -28.09 17.10 -12.93
C THR A 113 -27.32 17.94 -11.91
N ILE A 114 -27.42 17.58 -10.63
CA ILE A 114 -26.50 18.05 -9.57
C ILE A 114 -25.74 16.85 -9.03
N LEU A 115 -24.45 17.00 -8.77
CA LEU A 115 -23.56 15.98 -8.22
C LEU A 115 -22.84 16.56 -6.99
N TYR A 116 -22.83 15.81 -5.89
CA TYR A 116 -21.87 16.03 -4.80
C TYR A 116 -20.71 15.07 -4.95
N TYR A 117 -19.51 15.58 -5.14
CA TYR A 117 -18.33 14.76 -5.33
C TYR A 117 -17.09 15.40 -4.70
N ASN A 118 -16.41 14.64 -3.85
CA ASN A 118 -15.19 15.03 -3.13
C ASN A 118 -15.30 16.41 -2.46
N GLY A 119 -16.42 16.67 -1.78
CA GLY A 119 -16.63 17.90 -1.01
C GLY A 119 -17.13 19.10 -1.82
N ALA A 120 -17.30 18.96 -3.14
CA ALA A 120 -17.79 20.02 -4.02
C ALA A 120 -19.13 19.67 -4.67
N ILE A 121 -19.91 20.70 -4.98
CA ILE A 121 -21.14 20.60 -5.76
C ILE A 121 -20.81 20.89 -7.23
N TYR A 122 -21.35 20.07 -8.12
CA TYR A 122 -21.28 20.25 -9.56
C TYR A 122 -22.70 20.25 -10.14
N ALA A 123 -22.92 20.96 -11.24
CA ALA A 123 -24.16 20.92 -11.98
C ALA A 123 -23.89 20.68 -13.47
N LYS A 124 -24.60 19.74 -14.09
CA LYS A 124 -24.55 19.45 -15.52
C LYS A 124 -25.74 20.11 -16.20
N ASN A 125 -25.51 20.81 -17.30
CA ASN A 125 -26.58 21.34 -18.13
C ASN A 125 -27.11 20.30 -19.13
N SER A 126 -28.24 20.61 -19.76
CA SER A 126 -28.87 19.75 -20.77
C SER A 126 -28.01 19.52 -22.02
N ALA A 127 -27.06 20.41 -22.31
CA ALA A 127 -26.08 20.26 -23.38
C ALA A 127 -24.86 19.38 -22.99
N GLY A 128 -24.80 18.92 -21.75
CA GLY A 128 -23.76 18.02 -21.26
C GLY A 128 -22.56 18.69 -20.60
N THR A 129 -22.53 20.02 -20.49
CA THR A 129 -21.46 20.79 -19.85
C THR A 129 -21.62 20.83 -18.33
N TRP A 130 -20.52 20.65 -17.60
CA TRP A 130 -20.45 20.68 -16.15
C TRP A 130 -19.96 22.03 -15.63
N PHE A 131 -20.51 22.43 -14.47
CA PHE A 131 -20.15 23.64 -13.75
C PHE A 131 -19.84 23.27 -12.30
N LYS A 132 -18.67 23.68 -11.78
CA LYS A 132 -18.25 23.46 -10.38
C LYS A 132 -18.65 24.66 -9.52
N ASN A 133 -19.22 24.40 -8.34
CA ASN A 133 -19.58 25.41 -7.35
C ASN A 133 -18.37 26.23 -6.89
N GLY A 134 -18.56 27.54 -6.82
CA GLY A 134 -17.57 28.56 -6.49
C GLY A 134 -18.19 29.95 -6.58
N SER A 135 -17.41 30.99 -6.31
CA SER A 135 -17.81 32.39 -6.52
C SER A 135 -16.83 33.06 -7.49
N PRO A 136 -17.13 33.13 -8.81
CA PRO A 136 -18.28 32.55 -9.51
C PRO A 136 -18.17 31.03 -9.72
N TRP A 137 -19.25 30.39 -10.19
CA TRP A 137 -19.22 29.01 -10.66
C TRP A 137 -18.31 28.89 -11.89
N GLN A 138 -17.61 27.76 -12.01
CA GLN A 138 -16.63 27.53 -13.07
C GLN A 138 -17.13 26.49 -14.08
N ASN A 139 -17.09 26.80 -15.39
CA ASN A 139 -17.31 25.80 -16.44
C ASN A 139 -16.11 24.84 -16.49
N VAL A 140 -16.36 23.54 -16.33
CA VAL A 140 -15.32 22.48 -16.29
C VAL A 140 -15.42 21.49 -17.46
N GLY A 141 -16.14 21.86 -18.53
CA GLY A 141 -16.23 21.06 -19.77
C GLY A 141 -17.28 19.95 -19.73
N THR A 142 -17.21 19.01 -20.67
CA THR A 142 -18.23 17.97 -20.87
C THR A 142 -17.92 16.66 -20.15
N ALA A 143 -16.72 16.51 -19.62
CA ALA A 143 -16.30 15.29 -18.94
C ALA A 143 -16.95 15.19 -17.55
N ASP A 144 -17.41 13.99 -17.18
CA ASP A 144 -18.02 13.74 -15.87
C ASP A 144 -17.02 14.03 -14.75
N PRO A 145 -17.33 14.88 -13.75
CA PRO A 145 -16.44 15.20 -12.64
C PRO A 145 -15.96 14.00 -11.81
N ARG A 146 -16.59 12.82 -11.96
CA ARG A 146 -16.15 11.55 -11.37
C ARG A 146 -15.09 10.83 -12.21
N GLY A 147 -15.02 11.14 -13.51
CA GLY A 147 -14.06 10.60 -14.48
C GLY A 147 -12.94 11.58 -14.87
N VAL A 148 -13.07 12.87 -14.52
CA VAL A 148 -11.96 13.82 -14.49
C VAL A 148 -11.53 14.02 -13.04
N ALA A 149 -10.35 13.53 -12.69
CA ALA A 149 -9.64 13.99 -11.51
C ALA A 149 -9.45 15.52 -11.63
N SER A 150 -10.33 16.29 -11.01
CA SER A 150 -10.31 17.75 -11.06
C SER A 150 -9.09 18.24 -10.28
N ALA A 151 -8.14 18.81 -11.01
CA ALA A 151 -6.81 19.28 -10.61
C ALA A 151 -6.77 20.46 -9.61
N ALA A 152 -7.77 20.59 -8.74
CA ALA A 152 -7.79 21.59 -7.67
C ALA A 152 -8.55 21.04 -6.46
N ALA A 153 -7.96 19.99 -5.89
CA ALA A 153 -8.06 19.48 -4.51
C ALA A 153 -7.61 18.01 -4.48
N ALA A 154 -6.50 17.70 -5.17
CA ALA A 154 -5.62 16.71 -4.61
C ALA A 154 -5.04 17.37 -3.35
N VAL A 155 -5.54 16.99 -2.18
CA VAL A 155 -4.54 16.64 -1.17
C VAL A 155 -3.70 15.63 -1.92
N THR A 156 -2.49 16.02 -2.31
CA THR A 156 -1.54 15.14 -2.97
C THR A 156 -1.60 13.83 -2.18
N SER A 157 -2.25 12.80 -2.73
CA SER A 157 -1.59 11.52 -2.81
C SER A 157 -0.35 11.85 -3.62
N GLY A 158 0.66 12.37 -2.93
CA GLY A 158 1.90 12.79 -3.53
C GLY A 158 2.37 11.61 -4.33
N SER A 159 2.92 11.90 -5.50
CA SER A 159 3.70 10.92 -6.24
C SER A 159 4.48 10.07 -5.23
N LYS A 160 4.25 8.75 -5.22
CA LYS A 160 4.90 7.81 -4.27
C LYS A 160 6.35 7.51 -4.67
N PHE A 161 6.86 8.33 -5.58
CA PHE A 161 8.07 8.07 -6.31
C PHE A 161 9.28 8.06 -5.40
N TYR A 162 9.52 9.11 -4.61
CA TYR A 162 10.61 9.10 -3.65
C TYR A 162 10.17 8.44 -2.35
N GLY A 163 10.68 7.24 -2.11
CA GLY A 163 10.52 6.52 -0.87
C GLY A 163 11.84 6.10 -0.24
N ILE A 164 11.73 5.52 0.96
CA ILE A 164 12.87 4.95 1.69
C ILE A 164 12.40 3.79 2.55
N ASN A 165 13.29 2.85 2.81
CA ASN A 165 13.08 1.73 3.70
C ASN A 165 13.39 2.12 5.15
N GLY A 166 12.67 1.52 6.07
CA GLY A 166 13.04 1.47 7.47
C GLY A 166 12.26 0.37 8.18
N HIS A 167 12.32 0.36 9.50
CA HIS A 167 11.82 -0.77 10.29
C HIS A 167 10.86 -0.29 11.37
N LEU A 168 9.86 0.52 11.00
CA LEU A 168 8.94 1.22 11.90
C LEU A 168 8.37 0.36 13.03
N ALA A 169 7.97 -0.88 12.71
CA ALA A 169 7.34 -1.81 13.64
C ALA A 169 8.33 -2.77 14.31
N TYR A 170 9.64 -2.60 14.10
CA TYR A 170 10.64 -3.52 14.60
C TYR A 170 10.89 -3.29 16.09
N GLY A 171 10.65 -4.33 16.89
CA GLY A 171 10.64 -4.27 18.35
C GLY A 171 12.01 -4.19 19.03
N SER A 172 13.07 -3.81 18.31
CA SER A 172 14.44 -3.73 18.85
C SER A 172 15.24 -2.56 18.27
N GLY A 173 16.38 -2.26 18.90
CA GLY A 173 17.28 -1.18 18.48
C GLY A 173 16.61 0.20 18.48
N ILE A 174 17.11 1.09 17.63
CA ILE A 174 16.62 2.46 17.51
C ILE A 174 15.15 2.57 17.11
N TYR A 175 14.63 1.61 16.33
CA TYR A 175 13.23 1.61 15.90
C TYR A 175 12.26 1.30 17.04
N LYS A 176 12.71 0.63 18.11
CA LYS A 176 11.91 0.44 19.33
C LYS A 176 11.76 1.72 20.14
N THR A 177 12.82 2.54 20.18
CA THR A 177 12.90 3.71 21.07
C THR A 177 12.50 5.01 20.36
N MET A 178 12.68 5.09 19.05
CA MET A 178 12.31 6.27 18.26
C MET A 178 10.81 6.24 17.91
N SER A 179 10.10 7.29 18.31
CA SER A 179 8.66 7.42 18.04
C SER A 179 8.36 7.52 16.53
N ALA A 180 7.13 7.11 16.15
CA ALA A 180 6.67 7.28 14.77
C ALA A 180 6.69 8.74 14.30
N ALA A 181 6.48 9.71 15.21
CA ALA A 181 6.56 11.14 14.89
C ALA A 181 8.00 11.58 14.59
N ALA A 182 8.99 11.06 15.32
CA ALA A 182 10.40 11.35 15.08
C ALA A 182 10.86 10.73 13.74
N GLN A 183 10.46 9.49 13.45
CA GLN A 183 10.71 8.87 12.14
C GLN A 183 10.06 9.70 11.02
N LEU A 184 8.80 10.11 11.16
CA LEU A 184 8.12 10.97 10.18
C LEU A 184 8.83 12.30 9.95
N ALA A 185 9.40 12.92 10.99
CA ALA A 185 10.15 14.16 10.85
C ALA A 185 11.38 13.98 9.95
N ILE A 186 12.09 12.86 10.08
CA ILE A 186 13.20 12.49 9.19
C ILE A 186 12.71 12.32 7.75
N LEU A 187 11.62 11.58 7.55
CA LEU A 187 11.05 11.34 6.22
C LEU A 187 10.65 12.67 5.54
N LYS A 188 9.99 13.57 6.28
CA LYS A 188 9.64 14.91 5.76
C LYS A 188 10.86 15.76 5.44
N ASP A 189 11.92 15.68 6.26
CA ASP A 189 13.17 16.40 6.00
C ASP A 189 13.88 15.90 4.74
N LEU A 190 13.80 14.60 4.45
CA LEU A 190 14.30 13.98 3.22
C LEU A 190 13.41 14.27 2.00
N GLY A 191 12.16 14.70 2.20
CA GLY A 191 11.17 14.94 1.15
C GLY A 191 10.54 13.66 0.58
N VAL A 192 10.63 12.53 1.28
CA VAL A 192 10.03 11.27 0.81
C VAL A 192 8.54 11.20 1.14
N THR A 193 7.77 10.53 0.29
CA THR A 193 6.31 10.39 0.39
C THR A 193 5.86 8.95 0.61
N ASN A 194 6.80 7.99 0.63
CA ASN A 194 6.49 6.59 0.84
C ASN A 194 7.54 5.91 1.73
N TYR A 195 7.09 5.20 2.77
CA TYR A 195 7.95 4.56 3.74
C TYR A 195 7.72 3.05 3.75
N ARG A 196 8.70 2.26 3.34
CA ARG A 196 8.59 0.79 3.32
C ARG A 196 9.00 0.22 4.67
N ALA A 197 8.15 -0.61 5.25
CA ALA A 197 8.37 -1.18 6.59
C ALA A 197 7.87 -2.62 6.71
N ASP A 198 8.66 -3.46 7.40
CA ASP A 198 8.37 -4.87 7.61
C ASP A 198 7.12 -5.13 8.46
N VAL A 199 6.44 -6.23 8.16
CA VAL A 199 5.33 -6.80 8.93
C VAL A 199 5.49 -8.31 9.00
N ALA A 200 5.84 -8.81 10.19
CA ALA A 200 5.96 -10.24 10.46
C ALA A 200 4.74 -10.82 11.21
N ASP A 201 3.82 -9.99 11.69
CA ASP A 201 2.62 -10.46 12.37
C ASP A 201 1.55 -9.35 12.46
N SER A 202 0.38 -9.70 13.02
CA SER A 202 -0.71 -8.76 13.26
C SER A 202 -0.34 -7.67 14.29
N GLY A 203 0.61 -7.91 15.19
CA GLY A 203 1.07 -6.91 16.16
C GLY A 203 1.89 -5.81 15.50
N MET A 204 2.83 -6.17 14.63
CA MET A 204 3.58 -5.23 13.80
C MET A 204 2.64 -4.44 12.89
N ALA A 205 1.65 -5.10 12.27
CA ALA A 205 0.63 -4.43 11.47
C ALA A 205 -0.18 -3.41 12.30
N LYS A 206 -0.50 -3.74 13.57
CA LYS A 206 -1.17 -2.80 14.49
C LYS A 206 -0.29 -1.60 14.82
N THR A 207 1.03 -1.76 14.96
CA THR A 207 1.98 -0.65 15.12
C THR A 207 1.97 0.28 13.91
N ILE A 208 1.97 -0.28 12.69
CA ILE A 208 1.83 0.52 11.46
C ILE A 208 0.49 1.25 11.42
N ALA A 209 -0.61 0.55 11.73
CA ALA A 209 -1.95 1.15 11.78
C ALA A 209 -2.00 2.33 12.76
N ALA A 210 -1.43 2.17 13.96
CA ALA A 210 -1.34 3.23 14.96
C ALA A 210 -0.56 4.44 14.44
N ALA A 211 0.56 4.22 13.74
CA ALA A 211 1.30 5.31 13.10
C ALA A 211 0.48 6.04 12.03
N LEU A 212 -0.23 5.30 11.16
CA LEU A 212 -1.08 5.85 10.09
C LEU A 212 -2.30 6.63 10.62
N THR A 213 -2.89 6.19 11.72
CA THR A 213 -3.99 6.93 12.38
C THR A 213 -3.52 8.06 13.28
N GLY A 214 -2.24 8.03 13.68
CA GLY A 214 -1.58 9.00 14.55
C GLY A 214 -0.66 9.93 13.76
N ALA A 215 0.65 9.83 14.00
CA ALA A 215 1.64 10.77 13.48
C ALA A 215 1.61 10.96 11.96
N PHE A 216 1.35 9.89 11.20
CA PHE A 216 1.34 9.93 9.73
C PHE A 216 -0.01 10.42 9.16
N LYS A 217 -1.06 10.56 9.97
CA LYS A 217 -2.38 10.97 9.50
C LYS A 217 -2.32 12.35 8.83
N GLY A 218 -2.72 12.42 7.56
CA GLY A 218 -2.69 13.67 6.78
C GLY A 218 -1.28 14.23 6.54
N SER A 219 -0.23 13.45 6.78
CA SER A 219 1.16 13.92 6.69
C SER A 219 1.69 14.04 5.27
N GLY A 220 1.01 13.43 4.30
CA GLY A 220 1.48 13.27 2.91
C GLY A 220 2.43 12.07 2.70
N VAL A 221 2.81 11.35 3.76
CA VAL A 221 3.67 10.17 3.69
C VAL A 221 2.83 8.91 3.87
N SER A 222 2.84 8.01 2.88
CA SER A 222 2.25 6.67 3.00
C SER A 222 3.24 5.66 3.54
N ILE A 223 2.72 4.52 4.01
CA ILE A 223 3.53 3.36 4.38
C ILE A 223 3.22 2.22 3.39
N LEU A 224 4.26 1.58 2.86
CA LEU A 224 4.20 0.30 2.15
C LEU A 224 4.57 -0.82 3.15
N PRO A 225 3.59 -1.57 3.66
CA PRO A 225 3.89 -2.75 4.47
C PRO A 225 4.48 -3.86 3.59
N VAL A 226 5.60 -4.44 4.01
CA VAL A 226 6.15 -5.66 3.40
C VAL A 226 5.92 -6.85 4.32
N LEU A 227 5.13 -7.81 3.86
CA LEU A 227 4.85 -9.04 4.60
C LEU A 227 6.09 -9.93 4.60
N ASN A 228 6.59 -10.28 5.79
CA ASN A 228 7.81 -11.04 5.96
C ASN A 228 7.53 -12.46 6.50
N PRO A 229 7.27 -13.45 5.63
CA PRO A 229 6.93 -14.80 6.07
C PRO A 229 8.12 -15.59 6.64
N LEU A 230 9.38 -15.18 6.36
CA LEU A 230 10.57 -15.81 6.96
C LEU A 230 10.52 -15.72 8.49
N SER A 231 10.10 -14.57 9.02
CA SER A 231 9.92 -14.33 10.45
C SER A 231 8.74 -15.11 11.06
N CYS A 232 7.88 -15.68 10.22
CA CYS A 232 6.70 -16.46 10.62
C CYS A 232 6.89 -17.97 10.40
N GLY A 233 8.12 -18.41 10.13
CA GLY A 233 8.45 -19.84 9.96
C GLY A 233 8.43 -20.34 8.53
N TRP A 234 8.26 -19.48 7.52
CA TRP A 234 8.45 -19.89 6.13
C TRP A 234 9.89 -20.30 5.88
N ASN A 235 10.05 -21.40 5.14
CA ASN A 235 11.34 -21.87 4.66
C ASN A 235 11.16 -22.67 3.35
N THR A 236 12.26 -22.95 2.68
CA THR A 236 12.28 -23.60 1.36
C THR A 236 11.85 -25.08 1.35
N SER A 237 11.67 -25.71 2.51
CA SER A 237 11.28 -27.13 2.62
C SER A 237 9.78 -27.35 2.81
N LEU A 238 9.00 -26.29 3.04
CA LEU A 238 7.55 -26.42 3.18
C LEU A 238 6.91 -26.95 1.90
N SER A 239 5.85 -27.75 2.05
CA SER A 239 4.96 -28.05 0.93
C SER A 239 4.28 -26.79 0.42
N GLU A 240 3.85 -26.77 -0.84
CA GLU A 240 3.13 -25.64 -1.41
C GLU A 240 1.86 -25.28 -0.62
N SER A 241 1.11 -26.28 -0.15
CA SER A 241 -0.11 -26.05 0.65
C SER A 241 0.21 -25.51 2.04
N SER A 242 1.25 -26.02 2.71
CA SER A 242 1.69 -25.50 4.01
C SER A 242 2.19 -24.05 3.88
N ALA A 243 2.99 -23.77 2.85
CA ALA A 243 3.48 -22.42 2.57
C ALA A 243 2.34 -21.46 2.23
N TYR A 244 1.36 -21.91 1.44
CA TYR A 244 0.14 -21.15 1.15
C TYR A 244 -0.62 -20.79 2.41
N THR A 245 -0.91 -21.75 3.29
CA THR A 245 -1.64 -21.50 4.53
C THR A 245 -0.90 -20.52 5.43
N LEU A 246 0.43 -20.64 5.54
CA LEU A 246 1.27 -19.70 6.29
C LEU A 246 1.16 -18.29 5.74
N GLY A 247 1.33 -18.13 4.42
CA GLY A 247 1.22 -16.83 3.75
C GLY A 247 -0.18 -16.21 3.89
N TYR A 248 -1.23 -17.01 3.75
CA TYR A 248 -2.62 -16.58 3.90
C TYR A 248 -2.92 -16.09 5.33
N ASN A 249 -2.46 -16.81 6.34
CA ASN A 249 -2.67 -16.43 7.74
C ASN A 249 -1.90 -15.15 8.10
N LEU A 250 -0.66 -15.01 7.63
CA LEU A 250 0.12 -13.78 7.81
C LEU A 250 -0.61 -12.59 7.16
N ALA A 251 -1.00 -12.72 5.90
CA ALA A 251 -1.62 -11.63 5.15
C ALA A 251 -2.99 -11.24 5.70
N THR A 252 -3.86 -12.20 6.06
CA THR A 252 -5.17 -11.89 6.66
C THR A 252 -5.03 -11.20 8.01
N GLY A 253 -4.13 -11.70 8.88
CA GLY A 253 -3.85 -11.09 10.17
C GLY A 253 -3.35 -9.65 10.05
N ALA A 254 -2.37 -9.41 9.18
CA ALA A 254 -1.83 -8.08 8.92
C ALA A 254 -2.88 -7.14 8.28
N THR A 255 -3.53 -7.58 7.20
CA THR A 255 -4.45 -6.75 6.41
C THR A 255 -5.70 -6.37 7.22
N THR A 256 -6.14 -7.21 8.16
CA THR A 256 -7.24 -6.87 9.07
C THR A 256 -6.97 -5.59 9.86
N GLN A 257 -5.70 -5.33 10.23
CA GLN A 257 -5.31 -4.11 10.94
C GLN A 257 -5.13 -2.91 10.00
N LEU A 258 -4.84 -3.17 8.71
CA LEU A 258 -4.39 -2.16 7.74
C LEU A 258 -5.46 -1.76 6.73
N LYS A 259 -6.57 -2.49 6.64
CA LYS A 259 -7.68 -2.20 5.71
C LYS A 259 -8.16 -0.75 5.87
N GLY A 260 -8.35 -0.07 4.74
CA GLY A 260 -8.70 1.35 4.70
C GLY A 260 -7.61 2.34 5.15
N LEU A 261 -6.43 1.87 5.57
CA LEU A 261 -5.28 2.73 5.95
C LEU A 261 -4.14 2.71 4.93
N VAL A 262 -3.99 1.60 4.20
CA VAL A 262 -2.99 1.43 3.14
C VAL A 262 -3.66 1.14 1.81
N SER A 263 -2.97 1.45 0.72
CA SER A 263 -3.42 1.15 -0.64
C SER A 263 -2.60 0.06 -1.33
N HIS A 264 -1.40 -0.23 -0.81
CA HIS A 264 -0.43 -1.16 -1.38
C HIS A 264 0.15 -2.01 -0.25
N ILE A 265 0.37 -3.28 -0.52
CA ILE A 265 1.11 -4.22 0.34
C ILE A 265 2.07 -5.00 -0.56
N GLU A 266 3.32 -5.14 -0.12
CA GLU A 266 4.29 -6.03 -0.75
C GLU A 266 4.23 -7.41 -0.10
N CYS A 267 4.08 -8.44 -0.92
CA CYS A 267 3.97 -9.83 -0.49
C CYS A 267 5.35 -10.51 -0.58
N GLY A 268 6.08 -10.52 0.52
CA GLY A 268 7.39 -11.15 0.63
C GLY A 268 8.55 -10.17 0.41
N ASN A 269 9.67 -10.45 1.07
CA ASN A 269 10.93 -9.74 0.88
C ASN A 269 12.01 -10.73 0.43
N GLU A 270 12.54 -10.58 -0.78
CA GLU A 270 13.67 -11.38 -1.32
C GLU A 270 13.56 -12.91 -1.15
N LEU A 271 12.33 -13.44 -1.19
CA LEU A 271 12.08 -14.86 -0.91
C LEU A 271 12.71 -15.79 -1.97
N ASP A 272 13.11 -15.26 -3.12
CA ASP A 272 13.80 -15.98 -4.19
C ASP A 272 15.28 -16.27 -3.85
N VAL A 273 15.94 -15.42 -3.06
CA VAL A 273 17.39 -15.54 -2.74
C VAL A 273 17.81 -16.95 -2.31
N PRO A 274 17.14 -17.62 -1.35
CA PRO A 274 17.53 -18.97 -0.93
C PRO A 274 17.22 -20.08 -1.96
N LEU A 275 16.50 -19.79 -3.05
CA LEU A 275 16.15 -20.78 -4.07
C LEU A 275 17.11 -20.79 -5.26
N LYS A 276 17.98 -19.79 -5.42
CA LYS A 276 18.95 -19.76 -6.51
C LYS A 276 20.08 -20.76 -6.27
N ILE A 277 20.20 -21.75 -7.14
CA ILE A 277 21.19 -22.84 -7.05
C ILE A 277 22.37 -22.67 -8.00
N SER A 278 22.25 -21.83 -9.03
CA SER A 278 23.33 -21.57 -9.99
C SER A 278 23.10 -20.25 -10.75
N GLY A 279 24.07 -19.84 -11.57
CA GLY A 279 23.93 -18.73 -12.52
C GLY A 279 23.57 -17.38 -11.90
N ASP A 280 23.06 -16.48 -12.74
CA ASP A 280 22.69 -15.11 -12.37
C ASP A 280 21.23 -14.98 -11.93
N GLY A 281 20.36 -15.92 -12.32
CA GLY A 281 18.92 -15.92 -12.05
C GLY A 281 18.06 -15.81 -13.30
N SER A 282 18.65 -15.57 -14.47
CA SER A 282 17.95 -15.32 -15.74
C SER A 282 17.47 -16.58 -16.48
N SER A 283 17.87 -17.77 -16.01
CA SER A 283 17.44 -19.07 -16.56
C SER A 283 16.58 -19.84 -15.57
N ALA A 284 15.57 -20.60 -16.03
CA ALA A 284 14.79 -21.46 -15.14
C ALA A 284 15.67 -22.54 -14.48
N ALA A 285 16.77 -22.95 -15.12
CA ALA A 285 17.74 -23.90 -14.56
C ALA A 285 18.54 -23.34 -13.37
N ASN A 286 18.48 -22.02 -13.12
CA ASN A 286 19.14 -21.40 -11.97
C ASN A 286 18.41 -21.60 -10.65
N TRP A 287 17.21 -22.18 -10.68
CA TRP A 287 16.29 -22.24 -9.54
C TRP A 287 16.03 -23.67 -9.09
N SER A 288 15.93 -23.86 -7.77
CA SER A 288 15.64 -25.16 -7.17
C SER A 288 14.21 -25.63 -7.47
N ALA A 289 14.09 -26.76 -8.17
CA ALA A 289 12.81 -27.43 -8.43
C ALA A 289 12.12 -27.91 -7.14
N SER A 290 12.88 -28.34 -6.13
CA SER A 290 12.31 -28.84 -4.88
C SER A 290 11.82 -27.73 -3.96
N ALA A 291 12.45 -26.55 -3.99
CA ALA A 291 12.06 -25.42 -3.15
C ALA A 291 10.99 -24.51 -3.79
N TRP A 292 10.87 -24.52 -5.13
CA TRP A 292 9.94 -23.68 -5.88
C TRP A 292 8.48 -23.76 -5.41
N PRO A 293 7.93 -24.95 -5.08
CA PRO A 293 6.55 -25.05 -4.59
C PRO A 293 6.32 -24.26 -3.29
N SER A 294 7.31 -24.20 -2.39
CA SER A 294 7.21 -23.40 -1.15
C SER A 294 7.10 -21.90 -1.44
N LEU A 295 7.94 -21.37 -2.35
CA LEU A 295 7.90 -19.96 -2.76
C LEU A 295 6.55 -19.62 -3.43
N ARG A 296 6.13 -20.45 -4.38
CA ARG A 296 4.87 -20.26 -5.11
C ARG A 296 3.67 -20.29 -4.16
N GLY A 297 3.68 -21.22 -3.21
CA GLY A 297 2.65 -21.36 -2.17
C GLY A 297 2.53 -20.10 -1.33
N VAL A 298 3.63 -19.64 -0.69
CA VAL A 298 3.58 -18.51 0.25
C VAL A 298 3.17 -17.20 -0.42
N LEU A 299 3.67 -16.93 -1.64
CA LEU A 299 3.32 -15.71 -2.38
C LEU A 299 1.84 -15.71 -2.76
N ARG A 300 1.33 -16.84 -3.25
CA ARG A 300 -0.10 -16.98 -3.57
C ARG A 300 -0.96 -16.82 -2.32
N GLY A 301 -0.57 -17.46 -1.22
CA GLY A 301 -1.26 -17.34 0.07
C GLY A 301 -1.33 -15.91 0.56
N MET A 302 -0.23 -15.16 0.48
CA MET A 302 -0.22 -13.76 0.88
C MET A 302 -1.14 -12.88 0.01
N ILE A 303 -1.08 -13.03 -1.32
CA ILE A 303 -1.95 -12.27 -2.24
C ILE A 303 -3.43 -12.57 -1.95
N ASP A 304 -3.79 -13.85 -1.86
CA ASP A 304 -5.17 -14.26 -1.61
C ASP A 304 -5.65 -13.80 -0.22
N GLY A 305 -4.76 -13.81 0.78
CA GLY A 305 -5.07 -13.34 2.14
C GLY A 305 -5.29 -11.84 2.22
N VAL A 306 -4.53 -11.02 1.47
CA VAL A 306 -4.81 -9.56 1.37
C VAL A 306 -6.18 -9.35 0.73
N ARG A 307 -6.41 -9.98 -0.43
CA ARG A 307 -7.66 -9.81 -1.21
C ARG A 307 -8.91 -10.30 -0.48
N ALA A 308 -8.78 -11.31 0.38
CA ALA A 308 -9.87 -11.81 1.21
C ALA A 308 -10.35 -10.78 2.24
N ILE A 309 -9.47 -9.89 2.71
CA ILE A 309 -9.81 -8.85 3.69
C ILE A 309 -10.19 -7.54 3.01
N ASP A 310 -9.41 -7.12 2.03
CA ASP A 310 -9.63 -5.88 1.29
C ASP A 310 -9.13 -6.02 -0.16
N PRO A 311 -10.03 -6.35 -1.12
CA PRO A 311 -9.64 -6.53 -2.52
C PRO A 311 -9.26 -5.23 -3.23
N SER A 312 -9.42 -4.06 -2.60
CA SER A 312 -8.99 -2.78 -3.16
C SER A 312 -7.49 -2.52 -2.97
N ILE A 313 -6.85 -3.21 -2.01
CA ILE A 313 -5.41 -3.11 -1.77
C ILE A 313 -4.64 -3.79 -2.90
N LYS A 314 -3.66 -3.07 -3.45
CA LYS A 314 -2.76 -3.57 -4.48
C LYS A 314 -1.69 -4.45 -3.87
N CYS A 315 -1.46 -5.62 -4.44
CA CYS A 315 -0.43 -6.55 -3.99
C CYS A 315 0.80 -6.47 -4.90
N GLY A 316 1.98 -6.35 -4.32
CA GLY A 316 3.27 -6.40 -5.02
C GLY A 316 4.01 -7.69 -4.77
N VAL A 317 4.76 -8.17 -5.76
CA VAL A 317 5.69 -9.31 -5.62
C VAL A 317 7.02 -8.91 -6.24
N GLY A 318 8.13 -9.27 -5.59
CA GLY A 318 9.45 -8.93 -6.09
C GLY A 318 10.52 -9.95 -5.77
N THR A 319 11.75 -9.55 -6.12
CA THR A 319 12.95 -10.38 -6.02
C THR A 319 14.16 -9.59 -5.53
N GLY A 320 15.07 -10.30 -4.85
CA GLY A 320 16.32 -9.75 -4.30
C GLY A 320 17.57 -9.94 -5.17
N ILE A 321 17.45 -10.65 -6.30
CA ILE A 321 18.59 -10.97 -7.17
C ILE A 321 18.52 -10.12 -8.45
N PRO A 322 19.62 -9.46 -8.88
CA PRO A 322 19.57 -8.51 -10.00
C PRO A 322 18.98 -9.06 -11.31
N LEU A 323 19.27 -10.29 -11.68
CA LEU A 323 18.78 -10.90 -12.93
C LEU A 323 17.67 -11.94 -12.71
N SER A 324 16.97 -11.92 -11.58
CA SER A 324 15.88 -12.86 -11.29
C SER A 324 14.52 -12.46 -11.84
N TYR A 325 14.45 -11.56 -12.83
CA TYR A 325 13.24 -11.32 -13.62
C TYR A 325 12.63 -12.64 -14.16
N ARG A 326 13.45 -13.66 -14.44
CA ARG A 326 12.99 -14.98 -14.86
C ARG A 326 12.20 -15.72 -13.77
N ALA A 327 12.57 -15.57 -12.49
CA ALA A 327 11.79 -16.13 -11.38
C ALA A 327 10.38 -15.54 -11.35
N LEU A 328 10.25 -14.22 -11.53
CA LEU A 328 8.96 -13.56 -11.63
C LEU A 328 8.18 -14.02 -12.88
N GLN A 329 8.82 -14.11 -14.04
CA GLN A 329 8.19 -14.64 -15.26
C GLN A 329 7.67 -16.07 -15.07
N MET A 330 8.39 -16.90 -14.33
CA MET A 330 7.95 -18.27 -14.03
C MET A 330 6.70 -18.28 -13.15
N LEU A 331 6.69 -17.51 -12.06
CA LEU A 331 5.52 -17.38 -11.19
C LEU A 331 4.32 -16.82 -11.96
N TRP A 332 4.53 -15.79 -12.78
CA TRP A 332 3.48 -15.19 -13.60
C TRP A 332 2.93 -16.20 -14.62
N ASN A 333 3.75 -16.95 -15.31
CA ASN A 333 3.27 -17.83 -16.38
C ASN A 333 2.93 -19.26 -15.93
N GLY A 334 2.92 -19.55 -14.62
CA GLY A 334 2.62 -20.89 -14.12
C GLY A 334 3.68 -21.92 -14.54
N VAL A 335 4.94 -21.48 -14.56
CA VAL A 335 6.10 -22.32 -14.88
C VAL A 335 6.84 -22.69 -13.60
N SER A 336 7.28 -23.94 -13.51
CA SER A 336 8.17 -24.43 -12.47
C SER A 336 9.54 -24.81 -13.06
N PRO A 337 10.64 -24.60 -12.34
CA PRO A 337 11.95 -25.08 -12.77
C PRO A 337 12.00 -26.61 -12.71
N ASN A 338 12.65 -27.22 -13.69
CA ASN A 338 12.86 -28.68 -13.79
C ASN A 338 14.31 -29.02 -14.17
N GLY A 339 15.24 -28.08 -13.98
CA GLY A 339 16.64 -28.19 -14.40
C GLY A 339 16.91 -27.76 -15.85
N THR A 340 15.89 -27.52 -16.67
CA THR A 340 16.05 -26.97 -18.03
C THR A 340 15.94 -25.44 -18.05
N THR A 341 16.45 -24.80 -19.09
CA THR A 341 16.41 -23.33 -19.26
C THR A 341 14.99 -22.76 -19.29
N ASN A 342 14.03 -23.52 -19.81
CA ASN A 342 12.65 -23.07 -19.97
C ASN A 342 11.76 -23.46 -18.78
N GLY A 343 12.14 -24.48 -18.01
CA GLY A 343 11.26 -25.05 -16.99
C GLY A 343 10.12 -25.87 -17.62
N VAL A 344 9.07 -26.11 -16.83
CA VAL A 344 7.86 -26.85 -17.23
C VAL A 344 6.61 -26.04 -16.87
N SER A 345 5.68 -25.92 -17.82
CA SER A 345 4.39 -25.24 -17.61
C SER A 345 3.38 -26.16 -16.91
N GLY A 346 2.28 -25.59 -16.40
CA GLY A 346 1.17 -26.33 -15.79
C GLY A 346 1.04 -26.15 -14.28
N SER A 347 1.88 -25.30 -13.69
CA SER A 347 1.70 -24.84 -12.30
C SER A 347 0.68 -23.69 -12.22
N ALA A 348 0.14 -23.44 -11.04
CA ALA A 348 -0.74 -22.28 -10.84
C ALA A 348 0.03 -20.97 -11.09
N SER A 349 -0.52 -20.10 -11.94
CA SER A 349 0.00 -18.77 -12.19
C SER A 349 -0.31 -17.81 -11.03
N LEU A 350 0.59 -16.86 -10.77
CA LEU A 350 0.36 -15.77 -9.83
C LEU A 350 0.14 -14.45 -10.59
N ARG A 351 -0.75 -13.60 -10.07
CA ARG A 351 -1.00 -12.25 -10.60
C ARG A 351 -0.95 -11.24 -9.46
N TRP A 352 -0.12 -10.22 -9.66
CA TRP A 352 0.05 -9.09 -8.75
C TRP A 352 -0.25 -7.78 -9.48
N ASP A 353 -0.37 -6.69 -8.72
CA ASP A 353 -0.80 -5.38 -9.19
C ASP A 353 0.37 -4.44 -9.49
N PHE A 354 1.55 -4.69 -8.90
CA PHE A 354 2.80 -3.98 -9.20
C PHE A 354 4.02 -4.88 -8.96
N THR A 355 5.07 -4.70 -9.74
CA THR A 355 6.29 -5.53 -9.67
C THR A 355 7.32 -4.84 -8.79
N CYS A 356 7.68 -5.49 -7.69
CA CYS A 356 8.76 -5.04 -6.80
C CYS A 356 10.11 -5.55 -7.32
N TYR A 357 11.16 -4.75 -7.24
CA TYR A 357 12.49 -5.18 -7.68
C TYR A 357 13.60 -4.51 -6.89
N HIS A 358 14.62 -5.28 -6.52
CA HIS A 358 15.76 -4.77 -5.76
C HIS A 358 16.96 -4.56 -6.68
N TRP A 359 17.62 -3.41 -6.55
CA TRP A 359 18.80 -3.08 -7.36
C TRP A 359 19.84 -2.28 -6.58
N TYR A 360 20.98 -2.90 -6.32
CA TYR A 360 22.08 -2.30 -5.57
C TYR A 360 23.21 -1.80 -6.48
N GLU A 361 24.04 -0.88 -6.02
CA GLU A 361 25.19 -0.30 -6.76
C GLU A 361 26.04 -1.39 -7.42
N SER A 362 26.41 -2.41 -6.62
CA SER A 362 27.18 -3.56 -7.08
C SER A 362 26.51 -4.42 -8.17
N SER A 363 25.24 -4.16 -8.50
CA SER A 363 24.51 -4.80 -9.59
C SER A 363 24.82 -4.14 -10.94
N GLY A 364 25.42 -2.94 -10.94
CA GLY A 364 25.74 -2.17 -12.13
C GLY A 364 24.58 -1.29 -12.60
N ASP A 365 24.56 -0.98 -13.89
CA ASP A 365 23.49 -0.22 -14.52
C ASP A 365 22.31 -1.15 -14.85
N MET A 366 21.10 -0.80 -14.40
CA MET A 366 19.90 -1.61 -14.65
C MET A 366 19.48 -1.65 -16.13
N LEU A 367 19.99 -0.73 -16.96
CA LEU A 367 19.85 -0.77 -18.43
C LEU A 367 20.91 -1.66 -19.11
N CYS A 368 21.93 -2.07 -18.36
CA CYS A 368 23.00 -2.97 -18.79
C CYS A 368 23.27 -4.01 -17.68
N GLY A 369 22.22 -4.67 -17.22
CA GLY A 369 22.35 -5.83 -16.33
C GLY A 369 23.13 -6.90 -17.07
N TRP A 370 24.34 -7.22 -16.63
CA TRP A 370 25.27 -8.03 -17.42
C TRP A 370 24.78 -9.48 -17.52
N GLN A 371 24.23 -9.87 -18.67
CA GLN A 371 23.75 -11.23 -18.94
C GLN A 371 24.55 -11.83 -20.11
N ASN A 372 25.16 -12.99 -19.91
CA ASN A 372 25.96 -13.69 -20.95
C ASN A 372 26.99 -12.80 -21.66
N SER A 373 27.70 -11.94 -20.92
CA SER A 373 28.66 -10.97 -21.47
C SER A 373 28.07 -9.88 -22.36
N ALA A 374 26.77 -9.59 -22.22
CA ALA A 374 26.09 -8.53 -22.93
C ALA A 374 25.26 -7.65 -21.98
N CYS A 375 25.07 -6.38 -22.38
CA CYS A 375 24.12 -5.50 -21.71
C CYS A 375 22.69 -6.03 -21.89
N TYR A 376 21.95 -6.13 -20.78
CA TYR A 376 20.54 -6.47 -20.78
C TYR A 376 19.72 -5.40 -20.07
N ASP A 377 18.67 -4.91 -20.73
CA ASP A 377 17.75 -3.93 -20.15
C ASP A 377 16.72 -4.64 -19.27
N VAL A 378 17.01 -4.69 -17.97
CA VAL A 378 16.16 -5.38 -16.98
C VAL A 378 14.82 -4.70 -16.84
N LEU A 379 14.77 -3.37 -16.92
CA LEU A 379 13.51 -2.62 -16.84
C LEU A 379 12.59 -2.91 -18.00
N GLN A 380 13.14 -3.04 -19.22
CA GLN A 380 12.36 -3.44 -20.39
C GLN A 380 11.79 -4.86 -20.21
N ALA A 381 12.61 -5.78 -19.71
CA ALA A 381 12.17 -7.16 -19.44
C ALA A 381 11.01 -7.20 -18.42
N LEU A 382 11.08 -6.44 -17.34
CA LEU A 382 9.99 -6.35 -16.35
C LEU A 382 8.72 -5.77 -16.98
N LYS A 383 8.85 -4.66 -17.74
CA LYS A 383 7.73 -4.00 -18.41
C LYS A 383 7.01 -4.95 -19.37
N ASP A 384 7.75 -5.60 -20.25
CA ASP A 384 7.20 -6.49 -21.28
C ASP A 384 6.62 -7.78 -20.69
N SER A 385 7.13 -8.23 -19.54
CA SER A 385 6.67 -9.47 -18.90
C SER A 385 5.34 -9.33 -18.18
N PHE A 386 5.11 -8.19 -17.52
CA PHE A 386 4.03 -8.07 -16.53
C PHE A 386 2.99 -7.00 -16.86
N GLY A 387 3.36 -5.93 -17.57
CA GLY A 387 2.44 -4.84 -17.93
C GLY A 387 1.82 -4.10 -16.72
N VAL A 388 2.43 -4.22 -15.54
CA VAL A 388 2.05 -3.53 -14.30
C VAL A 388 3.15 -2.56 -13.88
N PRO A 389 2.87 -1.55 -13.03
CA PRO A 389 3.89 -0.62 -12.55
C PRO A 389 5.09 -1.30 -11.92
N ILE A 390 6.27 -0.68 -12.08
CA ILE A 390 7.53 -1.12 -11.45
C ILE A 390 7.76 -0.28 -10.21
N TRP A 391 8.07 -0.94 -9.09
CA TRP A 391 8.46 -0.33 -7.84
C TRP A 391 9.85 -0.86 -7.48
N LEU A 392 10.85 0.03 -7.45
CA LEU A 392 12.17 -0.33 -6.93
C LEU A 392 12.11 -0.26 -5.41
N THR A 393 11.66 -1.34 -4.78
CA THR A 393 11.36 -1.40 -3.34
C THR A 393 12.62 -1.44 -2.48
N GLU A 394 13.76 -1.78 -3.07
CA GLU A 394 15.08 -1.52 -2.49
C GLU A 394 16.07 -1.10 -3.57
N TRP A 395 16.76 0.01 -3.34
CA TRP A 395 18.00 0.33 -4.02
C TRP A 395 18.98 0.94 -3.03
N GLY A 396 20.27 0.80 -3.28
CA GLY A 396 21.28 1.29 -2.36
C GLY A 396 22.63 0.70 -2.69
N TRP A 397 23.47 0.53 -1.70
CA TRP A 397 24.80 -0.04 -1.87
C TRP A 397 24.92 -1.38 -1.15
N ASN A 398 25.92 -2.15 -1.50
CA ASN A 398 26.36 -3.30 -0.73
C ASN A 398 27.37 -2.82 0.33
N ALA A 399 26.99 -2.86 1.60
CA ALA A 399 27.84 -2.32 2.66
C ALA A 399 29.18 -3.05 2.83
N GLN A 400 29.26 -4.32 2.41
CA GLN A 400 30.49 -5.13 2.50
C GLN A 400 31.42 -4.95 1.31
N LYS A 401 30.92 -4.47 0.16
CA LYS A 401 31.70 -4.33 -1.08
C LYS A 401 32.05 -2.89 -1.42
N ASP A 402 31.17 -1.96 -1.07
CA ASP A 402 31.28 -0.59 -1.57
C ASP A 402 32.01 0.29 -0.56
N THR A 403 32.94 1.12 -1.05
CA THR A 403 33.65 2.12 -0.25
C THR A 403 32.72 3.28 0.13
N MET A 404 33.10 4.09 1.13
CA MET A 404 32.30 5.25 1.52
C MET A 404 32.13 6.28 0.38
N ASP A 405 33.14 6.42 -0.48
CA ASP A 405 33.10 7.30 -1.65
C ASP A 405 32.12 6.78 -2.70
N GLN A 406 32.13 5.46 -2.97
CA GLN A 406 31.15 4.83 -3.86
C GLN A 406 29.71 5.03 -3.36
N LYS A 407 29.48 4.84 -2.05
CA LYS A 407 28.17 5.05 -1.41
C LYS A 407 27.67 6.49 -1.59
N THR A 408 28.56 7.45 -1.37
CA THR A 408 28.25 8.89 -1.48
C THR A 408 27.96 9.30 -2.93
N ALA A 409 28.75 8.81 -3.89
CA ALA A 409 28.57 9.11 -5.31
C ALA A 409 27.34 8.43 -5.93
N TYR A 410 26.96 7.25 -5.42
CA TYR A 410 25.89 6.45 -5.99
C TYR A 410 24.49 7.06 -5.81
N VAL A 411 24.20 7.66 -4.65
CA VAL A 411 22.86 8.19 -4.33
C VAL A 411 22.33 9.18 -5.37
N PRO A 412 23.02 10.31 -5.67
CA PRO A 412 22.52 11.26 -6.66
C PRO A 412 22.51 10.67 -8.07
N LYS A 413 23.46 9.77 -8.40
CA LYS A 413 23.49 9.06 -9.70
C LYS A 413 22.25 8.19 -9.90
N ALA A 414 21.91 7.35 -8.93
CA ALA A 414 20.76 6.46 -8.98
C ALA A 414 19.44 7.26 -9.02
N LEU A 415 19.30 8.28 -8.18
CA LEU A 415 18.12 9.16 -8.19
C LEU A 415 17.91 9.84 -9.55
N ALA A 416 18.98 10.40 -10.14
CA ALA A 416 18.93 11.02 -11.47
C ALA A 416 18.52 10.02 -12.55
N GLN A 417 19.14 8.82 -12.53
CA GLN A 417 18.81 7.75 -13.45
C GLN A 417 17.34 7.37 -13.35
N TYR A 418 16.87 6.93 -12.18
CA TYR A 418 15.51 6.42 -12.02
C TYR A 418 14.45 7.47 -12.32
N ARG A 419 14.68 8.74 -11.93
CA ARG A 419 13.78 9.84 -12.30
C ARG A 419 13.67 10.00 -13.82
N SER A 420 14.79 9.94 -14.55
CA SER A 420 14.79 10.05 -16.02
C SER A 420 14.08 8.88 -16.71
N LEU A 421 14.05 7.72 -16.05
CA LEU A 421 13.48 6.48 -16.57
C LEU A 421 12.01 6.24 -16.20
N LYS A 422 11.46 7.05 -15.28
CA LYS A 422 10.17 6.78 -14.63
C LYS A 422 9.03 6.58 -15.62
N ASP A 423 8.87 7.49 -16.57
CA ASP A 423 7.75 7.46 -17.51
C ASP A 423 7.98 6.41 -18.61
N LYS A 424 9.24 6.18 -18.99
CA LYS A 424 9.61 5.17 -20.01
C LYS A 424 9.22 3.76 -19.56
N TYR A 425 9.47 3.42 -18.29
CA TYR A 425 9.27 2.06 -17.77
C TYR A 425 8.10 1.92 -16.80
N ASN A 426 7.31 2.98 -16.59
CA ASN A 426 6.23 3.01 -15.61
C ASN A 426 6.73 2.72 -14.18
N ILE A 427 7.81 3.39 -13.79
CA ILE A 427 8.36 3.33 -12.42
C ILE A 427 7.58 4.32 -11.57
N GLU A 428 6.80 3.81 -10.62
CA GLU A 428 5.95 4.63 -9.76
C GLU A 428 6.54 4.87 -8.37
N ALA A 429 7.51 4.06 -7.95
CA ALA A 429 8.19 4.18 -6.67
C ALA A 429 9.66 3.73 -6.75
N ILE A 430 10.53 4.45 -6.06
CA ILE A 430 11.92 4.08 -5.78
C ILE A 430 12.19 4.27 -4.28
N MET A 431 12.70 3.24 -3.63
CA MET A 431 12.82 3.17 -2.18
C MET A 431 14.24 2.81 -1.78
N MET A 432 14.97 3.79 -1.26
CA MET A 432 16.36 3.55 -0.87
C MET A 432 16.42 2.65 0.37
N TYR A 433 17.36 1.69 0.43
CA TYR A 433 17.68 0.93 1.62
C TYR A 433 18.95 1.51 2.28
N ALA A 434 18.88 2.12 3.47
CA ALA A 434 17.71 2.42 4.31
C ALA A 434 17.84 3.77 5.05
N VAL A 435 16.82 4.17 5.83
CA VAL A 435 16.83 5.46 6.54
C VAL A 435 17.81 5.48 7.72
N ILE A 436 17.74 4.48 8.61
CA ILE A 436 18.59 4.36 9.81
C ILE A 436 19.18 2.95 9.85
N ASP A 437 20.50 2.84 9.67
CA ASP A 437 21.30 1.61 9.74
C ASP A 437 22.82 1.93 9.73
N ASP A 438 23.64 1.14 10.44
CA ASP A 438 25.09 1.37 10.53
C ASP A 438 25.86 1.12 9.23
N ASN A 439 25.29 0.31 8.34
CA ASN A 439 25.93 -0.18 7.13
C ASN A 439 25.25 0.39 5.87
N TYR A 440 23.94 0.59 5.92
CA TYR A 440 23.09 0.97 4.79
C TYR A 440 22.36 2.30 5.00
N GLY A 441 22.40 2.87 6.20
CA GLY A 441 21.58 4.01 6.58
C GLY A 441 22.07 5.34 6.02
N LEU A 442 21.15 6.21 5.62
CA LEU A 442 21.44 7.65 5.50
C LEU A 442 21.78 8.27 6.87
N ILE A 443 21.25 7.68 7.94
CA ILE A 443 21.58 7.96 9.33
C ILE A 443 22.20 6.69 9.94
N ALA A 444 23.23 6.82 10.76
CA ALA A 444 23.83 5.70 11.49
C ALA A 444 22.82 5.06 12.48
N GLY A 445 23.13 3.88 13.00
CA GLY A 445 22.24 3.10 13.87
C GLY A 445 21.88 3.78 15.20
N ASP A 446 22.56 4.88 15.55
CA ASP A 446 22.22 5.75 16.68
C ASP A 446 20.94 6.58 16.46
N GLY A 447 20.46 6.68 15.21
CA GLY A 447 19.29 7.49 14.84
C GLY A 447 19.52 8.99 14.81
N VAL A 448 20.78 9.46 14.94
CA VAL A 448 21.14 10.89 15.05
C VAL A 448 22.21 11.27 14.02
N THR A 449 23.24 10.45 13.84
CA THR A 449 24.40 10.80 13.01
C THR A 449 24.07 10.67 11.53
N LYS A 450 23.76 11.81 10.88
CA LYS A 450 23.54 11.90 9.43
C LYS A 450 24.85 11.69 8.66
N ARG A 451 24.82 10.88 7.61
CA ARG A 451 25.94 10.71 6.67
C ARG A 451 25.86 11.74 5.55
N ALA A 452 26.94 11.94 4.81
CA ALA A 452 26.97 12.82 3.63
C ALA A 452 25.87 12.48 2.60
N SER A 453 25.55 11.20 2.44
CA SER A 453 24.47 10.72 1.58
C SER A 453 23.09 11.25 1.97
N TYR A 454 22.85 11.61 3.24
CA TYR A 454 21.59 12.18 3.71
C TYR A 454 21.30 13.52 3.01
N ASP A 455 22.27 14.45 3.05
CA ASP A 455 22.10 15.77 2.46
C ASP A 455 22.07 15.70 0.93
N LEU A 456 22.81 14.77 0.33
CA LEU A 456 22.76 14.53 -1.13
C LEU A 456 21.37 14.04 -1.56
N PHE A 457 20.80 13.07 -0.86
CA PHE A 457 19.44 12.60 -1.11
C PHE A 457 18.43 13.74 -0.97
N LYS A 458 18.45 14.42 0.18
CA LYS A 458 17.54 15.52 0.51
C LYS A 458 17.59 16.64 -0.52
N ASN A 459 18.80 17.10 -0.87
CA ASN A 459 18.98 18.20 -1.81
C ASN A 459 18.53 17.81 -3.22
N PHE A 460 18.80 16.56 -3.63
CA PHE A 460 18.33 16.06 -4.92
C PHE A 460 16.80 16.06 -4.98
N VAL A 461 16.12 15.46 -3.99
CA VAL A 461 14.65 15.37 -3.96
C VAL A 461 14.02 16.76 -3.94
N LYS A 462 14.55 17.67 -3.12
CA LYS A 462 14.08 19.07 -3.06
C LYS A 462 14.21 19.79 -4.41
N ALA A 463 15.31 19.57 -5.13
CA ALA A 463 15.55 20.18 -6.43
C ALA A 463 14.75 19.54 -7.57
N ASN A 464 14.22 18.32 -7.37
CA ASN A 464 13.61 17.51 -8.42
C ASN A 464 12.25 16.91 -7.99
N PRO A 465 11.23 17.74 -7.67
CA PRO A 465 9.90 17.23 -7.32
C PRO A 465 9.28 16.43 -8.48
N VAL A 466 8.30 15.58 -8.13
CA VAL A 466 7.68 14.55 -8.99
C VAL A 466 6.19 14.43 -8.74
#